data_AF-A0AAD1TDL8-F1
#
_entry.id   AF-A0AAD1TDL8-F1
#
_cell.length_a   1.000
_cell.length_b   1.000
_cell.length_c   1.000
_cell.angle_alpha   90.00
_cell.angle_beta   90.00
_cell.angle_gamma   90.00
#
_symmetry.space_group_name_H-M   'P 1'
#
loop_
_entity.id
_entity.type
_entity.pdbx_description
1 polymer ?
#
loop_
_entity_poly.entity_id
_entity_poly.type
_entity_poly.pdbx_seq_one_letter_code
_entity_poly.pdbx_strand_id
1 'polypeptide(L)'
;TLEAKLKLNPTPELTQQIKKCQTDIKEYMAKDSTKALLWSKQLFYDKANNADTLLARRLKQRTERKQINKITTPEGVLTENPGKIASDLQKYFEALYDHTPEARQHPTHTKSLIDQYLHQVPLPSLPTEAA
;
A
#
# COMPACT_ATOMS: atom_id res chain seq x y z
N THR A 1 -59.57 -15.61 -3.11
CA THR A 1 -58.70 -14.77 -2.25
C THR A 1 -59.57 -13.91 -1.35
N LEU A 2 -59.05 -13.40 -0.22
CA LEU A 2 -59.78 -12.48 0.67
C LEU A 2 -60.30 -11.25 -0.10
N GLU A 3 -59.54 -10.79 -1.10
CA GLU A 3 -59.93 -9.70 -2.00
C GLU A 3 -61.12 -10.07 -2.90
N ALA A 4 -61.20 -11.32 -3.40
CA ALA A 4 -62.35 -11.80 -4.15
C ALA A 4 -63.61 -11.93 -3.27
N LYS A 5 -63.44 -12.30 -2.00
CA LYS A 5 -64.52 -12.33 -1.01
C LYS A 5 -64.99 -10.91 -0.63
N LEU A 6 -64.09 -9.93 -0.59
CA LEU A 6 -64.42 -8.52 -0.34
C LEU A 6 -65.28 -7.90 -1.45
N LYS A 7 -64.96 -8.23 -2.71
CA LYS A 7 -65.70 -7.74 -3.89
C LYS A 7 -67.15 -8.24 -3.94
N LEU A 8 -67.39 -9.43 -3.38
CA LEU A 8 -68.72 -10.05 -3.32
C LEU A 8 -69.54 -9.56 -2.12
N ASN A 9 -68.91 -9.36 -0.95
CA ASN A 9 -69.54 -8.82 0.25
C ASN A 9 -68.57 -7.88 0.99
N PRO A 10 -68.80 -6.56 0.96
CA PRO A 10 -67.91 -5.59 1.60
C PRO A 10 -68.19 -5.55 3.12
N THR A 11 -67.55 -6.44 3.86
CA THR A 11 -67.61 -6.48 5.34
C THR A 11 -66.39 -5.77 5.96
N PRO A 12 -66.57 -4.92 6.99
CA PRO A 12 -65.46 -4.19 7.61
C PRO A 12 -64.36 -5.10 8.20
N GLU A 13 -64.71 -6.26 8.76
CA GLU A 13 -63.74 -7.24 9.24
C GLU A 13 -62.80 -7.74 8.14
N LEU A 14 -63.35 -7.97 6.94
CA LEU A 14 -62.57 -8.47 5.79
C LEU A 14 -61.57 -7.41 5.31
N THR A 15 -61.94 -6.13 5.35
CA THR A 15 -61.02 -5.02 5.03
C THR A 15 -59.89 -4.90 6.04
N GLN A 16 -60.16 -5.14 7.34
CA GLN A 16 -59.13 -5.13 8.38
C GLN A 16 -58.13 -6.28 8.20
N GLN A 17 -58.62 -7.48 7.88
CA GLN A 17 -57.76 -8.64 7.61
C GLN A 17 -56.85 -8.41 6.40
N ILE A 18 -57.37 -7.80 5.32
CA ILE A 18 -56.58 -7.46 4.14
C ILE A 18 -55.52 -6.41 4.47
N LYS A 19 -55.89 -5.35 5.19
CA LYS A 19 -54.93 -4.31 5.63
C LYS A 19 -53.83 -4.91 6.49
N LYS A 20 -54.16 -5.81 7.42
CA LYS A 20 -53.19 -6.50 8.26
C LYS A 20 -52.22 -7.34 7.43
N CYS A 21 -52.73 -8.13 6.48
CA CYS A 21 -51.89 -8.92 5.59
C CYS A 21 -50.96 -8.03 4.74
N GLN A 22 -51.46 -6.89 4.27
CA GLN A 22 -50.65 -5.91 3.52
C GLN A 22 -49.56 -5.27 4.39
N THR A 23 -49.84 -4.95 5.66
CA THR A 23 -48.82 -4.42 6.57
C THR A 23 -47.77 -5.47 6.89
N ASP A 24 -48.18 -6.72 7.14
CA ASP A 24 -47.27 -7.82 7.45
C ASP A 24 -46.31 -8.08 6.28
N ILE A 25 -46.81 -8.05 5.04
CA ILE A 25 -45.99 -8.18 3.82
C ILE A 25 -45.00 -7.01 3.70
N LYS A 26 -45.46 -5.77 3.91
CA LYS A 26 -44.58 -4.58 3.85
C LYS A 26 -43.47 -4.66 4.89
N GLU A 27 -43.80 -5.08 6.11
CA GLU A 27 -42.83 -5.22 7.18
C GLU A 27 -41.81 -6.33 6.89
N TYR A 28 -42.27 -7.47 6.36
CA TYR A 28 -41.38 -8.55 5.93
C TYR A 28 -40.41 -8.08 4.84
N MET A 29 -40.90 -7.43 3.79
CA MET A 29 -40.07 -6.91 2.69
C MET A 29 -39.09 -5.83 3.17
N ALA A 30 -39.49 -4.99 4.13
CA ALA A 30 -38.61 -4.01 4.74
C ALA A 30 -37.49 -4.69 5.57
N LYS A 31 -37.82 -5.72 6.34
CA LYS A 31 -36.83 -6.52 7.10
C LYS A 31 -35.87 -7.26 6.16
N ASP A 32 -36.37 -7.79 5.06
CA ASP A 32 -35.52 -8.51 4.10
C ASP A 32 -34.57 -7.57 3.36
N SER A 33 -35.08 -6.43 2.88
CA SER A 33 -34.26 -5.42 2.20
C SER A 33 -33.19 -4.81 3.11
N THR A 34 -33.50 -4.56 4.38
CA THR A 34 -32.51 -4.09 5.37
C THR A 34 -31.42 -5.14 5.64
N LYS A 35 -31.77 -6.43 5.72
CA LYS A 35 -30.79 -7.52 5.83
C LYS A 35 -29.90 -7.61 4.59
N ALA A 36 -30.48 -7.56 3.39
CA ALA A 36 -29.73 -7.59 2.14
C ALA A 36 -28.76 -6.40 2.04
N LEU A 37 -29.21 -5.21 2.44
CA LEU A 37 -28.37 -4.01 2.48
C LEU A 37 -27.21 -4.18 3.48
N LEU A 38 -27.48 -4.70 4.68
CA LEU A 38 -26.44 -4.93 5.69
C LEU A 38 -25.41 -5.96 5.21
N TRP A 39 -25.87 -7.05 4.60
CA TRP A 39 -25.00 -8.08 4.06
C TRP A 39 -24.12 -7.55 2.92
N SER A 40 -24.69 -6.78 1.99
CA SER A 40 -23.92 -6.12 0.94
C SER A 40 -22.89 -5.15 1.50
N LYS A 41 -23.25 -4.40 2.55
CA LYS A 41 -22.33 -3.46 3.22
C LYS A 41 -21.17 -4.22 3.87
N GLN A 42 -21.46 -5.30 4.59
CA GLN A 42 -20.43 -6.12 5.23
C GLN A 42 -19.49 -6.73 4.18
N LEU A 43 -20.04 -7.32 3.11
CA LEU A 43 -19.26 -7.89 2.02
C LEU A 43 -18.32 -6.86 1.38
N PHE A 44 -18.78 -5.62 1.20
CA PHE A 44 -17.95 -4.53 0.68
C PHE A 44 -16.76 -4.24 1.60
N TYR A 45 -16.98 -4.09 2.91
CA TYR A 45 -15.89 -3.82 3.85
C TYR A 45 -14.91 -4.99 3.97
N ASP A 46 -15.39 -6.22 3.97
CA ASP A 46 -14.52 -7.39 4.00
C ASP A 46 -13.62 -7.43 2.76
N LYS A 47 -14.16 -7.14 1.57
CA LYS A 47 -13.39 -7.09 0.33
C LYS A 47 -12.42 -5.90 0.30
N ALA A 48 -12.85 -4.72 0.73
CA ALA A 48 -12.00 -3.54 0.81
C ALA A 48 -10.83 -3.74 1.78
N ASN A 49 -11.10 -4.25 2.98
CA ASN A 49 -10.09 -4.54 3.99
C ASN A 49 -9.05 -5.56 3.50
N ASN A 50 -9.48 -6.56 2.71
CA ASN A 50 -8.56 -7.53 2.12
C ASN A 50 -7.59 -6.89 1.13
N ALA A 51 -8.04 -5.92 0.32
CA ALA A 51 -7.19 -5.21 -0.63
C ALA A 51 -6.13 -4.35 0.09
N ASP A 52 -6.55 -3.56 1.09
CA ASP A 52 -5.65 -2.73 1.88
C ASP A 52 -4.64 -3.58 2.67
N THR A 53 -5.10 -4.67 3.27
CA THR A 53 -4.23 -5.62 3.99
C THR A 53 -3.22 -6.26 3.06
N LEU A 54 -3.63 -6.66 1.85
CA LEU A 54 -2.73 -7.23 0.86
C LEU A 54 -1.68 -6.21 0.41
N LEU A 55 -2.08 -4.96 0.16
CA LEU A 55 -1.17 -3.89 -0.21
C LEU A 55 -0.17 -3.60 0.92
N ALA A 56 -0.63 -3.46 2.15
CA ALA A 56 0.22 -3.26 3.32
C ALA A 56 1.25 -4.40 3.48
N ARG A 57 0.82 -5.65 3.30
CA ARG A 57 1.72 -6.81 3.33
C ARG A 57 2.75 -6.77 2.20
N ARG A 58 2.35 -6.40 0.99
CA ARG A 58 3.27 -6.25 -0.15
C ARG A 58 4.27 -5.12 0.07
N LEU A 59 3.83 -3.99 0.64
CA LEU A 59 4.70 -2.87 0.97
C LEU A 59 5.74 -3.27 2.02
N LYS A 60 5.30 -3.94 3.10
CA LYS A 60 6.19 -4.49 4.14
C LYS A 60 7.23 -5.46 3.57
N GLN A 61 6.82 -6.38 2.70
CA GLN A 61 7.77 -7.29 2.04
C GLN A 61 8.78 -6.55 1.16
N ARG A 62 8.34 -5.49 0.46
CA ARG A 62 9.22 -4.66 -0.37
C ARG A 62 10.23 -3.88 0.48
N THR A 63 9.84 -3.37 1.65
CA THR A 63 10.75 -2.67 2.56
C THR A 63 11.74 -3.65 3.21
N GLU A 64 11.25 -4.81 3.67
CA GLU A 64 12.08 -5.85 4.27
C GLU A 64 13.16 -6.38 3.32
N ARG A 65 12.83 -6.59 2.04
CA ARG A 65 13.80 -7.06 1.03
C ARG A 65 14.90 -6.05 0.72
N LYS A 66 14.62 -4.75 0.89
CA LYS A 66 15.59 -3.68 0.62
C LYS A 66 16.46 -3.35 1.83
N GLN A 67 15.99 -3.69 3.03
CA GLN A 67 16.67 -3.34 4.27
C GLN A 67 17.68 -4.41 4.65
N ILE A 68 18.92 -3.99 4.92
CA ILE A 68 19.94 -4.87 5.50
C ILE A 68 19.75 -4.86 7.01
N ASN A 69 19.05 -5.87 7.52
CA ASN A 69 18.77 -6.01 8.96
C ASN A 69 19.84 -6.81 9.70
N LYS A 70 20.54 -7.71 9.00
CA LYS A 70 21.54 -8.60 9.59
C LYS A 70 22.70 -8.78 8.62
N ILE A 71 23.91 -8.74 9.13
CA ILE A 71 25.12 -9.11 8.39
C ILE A 71 25.92 -10.13 9.19
N THR A 72 26.66 -10.97 8.49
CA THR A 72 27.69 -11.83 9.09
C THR A 72 29.01 -11.09 8.99
N THR A 73 29.63 -10.81 10.13
CA THR A 73 30.97 -10.19 10.16
C THR A 73 32.02 -11.18 9.62
N PRO A 74 33.21 -10.71 9.21
CA PRO A 74 34.30 -11.59 8.77
C PRO A 74 34.73 -12.60 9.85
N GLU A 75 34.43 -12.34 11.13
CA GLU A 75 34.64 -13.24 12.25
C GLU A 75 33.55 -14.33 12.39
N GLY A 76 32.56 -14.35 11.48
CA GLY A 76 31.47 -15.31 11.46
C GLY A 76 30.31 -15.02 12.42
N VAL A 77 30.32 -13.86 13.10
CA VAL A 77 29.28 -13.49 14.08
C VAL A 77 28.11 -12.79 13.39
N LEU A 78 26.90 -13.28 13.60
CA LEU A 78 25.68 -12.64 13.11
C LEU A 78 25.39 -11.39 13.93
N THR A 79 25.40 -10.23 13.30
CA THR A 79 25.13 -8.94 13.94
C THR A 79 23.85 -8.32 13.39
N GLU A 80 22.93 -7.96 14.28
CA GLU A 80 21.65 -7.30 13.96
C GLU A 80 21.61 -5.83 14.39
N ASN A 81 22.69 -5.35 15.03
CA ASN A 81 22.77 -3.97 15.49
C ASN A 81 23.07 -3.04 14.30
N PRO A 82 22.19 -2.08 13.97
CA PRO A 82 22.36 -1.21 12.80
C PRO A 82 23.63 -0.37 12.86
N GLY A 83 24.07 0.06 14.04
CA GLY A 83 25.29 0.86 14.19
C GLY A 83 26.56 0.06 13.93
N LYS A 84 26.58 -1.22 14.33
CA LYS A 84 27.67 -2.14 14.00
C LYS A 84 27.67 -2.50 12.52
N ILE A 85 26.48 -2.80 11.95
CA ILE A 85 26.31 -3.07 10.52
C ILE A 85 26.86 -1.92 9.67
N ALA A 86 26.51 -0.68 10.00
CA ALA A 86 26.99 0.50 9.27
C ALA A 86 28.52 0.65 9.37
N SER A 87 29.08 0.52 10.59
CA SER A 87 30.53 0.60 10.82
C SER A 87 31.31 -0.48 10.06
N ASP A 88 30.80 -1.71 10.05
CA ASP A 88 31.47 -2.84 9.39
C ASP A 88 31.39 -2.74 7.87
N LEU A 89 30.25 -2.30 7.32
CA LEU A 89 30.14 -2.00 5.89
C LEU A 89 31.06 -0.86 5.48
N GLN A 90 31.15 0.21 6.28
CA GLN A 90 32.05 1.32 6.03
C GLN A 90 33.51 0.85 5.96
N LYS A 91 33.98 0.12 6.99
CA LYS A 91 35.35 -0.45 7.01
C LYS A 91 35.62 -1.35 5.81
N TYR A 92 34.65 -2.18 5.44
CA TYR A 92 34.78 -3.06 4.27
C TYR A 92 34.97 -2.26 2.98
N PHE A 93 34.17 -1.22 2.75
CA PHE A 93 34.30 -0.39 1.55
C PHE A 93 35.57 0.46 1.57
N GLU A 94 35.96 1.01 2.72
CA GLU A 94 37.24 1.71 2.89
C GLU A 94 38.40 0.81 2.46
N ALA A 95 38.48 -0.41 3.00
CA ALA A 95 39.49 -1.39 2.60
C ALA A 95 39.39 -1.76 1.10
N LEU A 96 38.18 -1.99 0.60
CA LEU A 96 37.96 -2.35 -0.81
C LEU A 96 38.50 -1.28 -1.77
N TYR A 97 38.24 -0.01 -1.46
CA TYR A 97 38.71 1.09 -2.30
C TYR A 97 40.19 1.39 -2.07
N ASP A 98 40.71 1.34 -0.85
CA ASP A 98 42.13 1.58 -0.54
C ASP A 98 43.10 0.58 -1.21
N HIS A 99 42.61 -0.60 -1.58
CA HIS A 99 43.44 -1.67 -2.15
C HIS A 99 43.43 -1.74 -3.68
N THR A 100 42.63 -0.91 -4.37
CA THR A 100 42.72 -0.81 -5.83
C THR A 100 43.91 0.05 -6.25
N PRO A 101 44.73 -0.37 -7.23
CA PRO A 101 45.86 0.44 -7.72
C PRO A 101 45.41 1.78 -8.34
N GLU A 102 44.12 1.91 -8.65
CA GLU A 102 43.46 3.13 -9.12
C GLU A 102 43.22 4.13 -7.98
N ALA A 103 42.89 3.68 -6.76
CA ALA A 103 42.68 4.56 -5.59
C ALA A 103 43.99 5.08 -4.97
N ARG A 104 45.08 4.30 -5.04
CA ARG A 104 46.42 4.74 -4.59
C ARG A 104 46.98 5.91 -5.39
N GLN A 105 46.42 6.21 -6.55
CA GLN A 105 46.84 7.38 -7.30
C GLN A 105 46.34 8.66 -6.61
N HIS A 106 45.17 8.68 -5.94
CA HIS A 106 44.49 9.96 -5.69
C HIS A 106 43.49 10.03 -4.51
N PRO A 107 43.94 10.21 -3.26
CA PRO A 107 43.07 10.73 -2.19
C PRO A 107 42.75 12.24 -2.35
N THR A 108 43.44 12.95 -3.25
CA THR A 108 43.29 14.40 -3.48
C THR A 108 42.78 14.76 -4.89
N HIS A 109 42.64 13.79 -5.80
CA HIS A 109 42.42 14.08 -7.23
C HIS A 109 41.10 13.55 -7.80
N THR A 110 40.23 12.95 -6.97
CA THR A 110 38.83 12.73 -7.38
C THR A 110 38.10 14.04 -7.68
N LYS A 111 38.32 15.12 -6.91
CA LYS A 111 37.81 16.46 -7.25
C LYS A 111 38.38 17.00 -8.57
N SER A 112 39.71 16.89 -8.75
CA SER A 112 40.41 17.34 -9.95
C SER A 112 39.98 16.59 -11.23
N LEU A 113 39.71 15.29 -11.13
CA LEU A 113 39.34 14.45 -12.28
C LEU A 113 37.88 14.66 -12.68
N ILE A 114 37.01 14.92 -11.70
CA ILE A 114 35.62 15.34 -11.94
C ILE A 114 35.61 16.74 -12.58
N ASP A 115 36.36 17.71 -12.05
CA ASP A 115 36.45 19.05 -12.64
C ASP A 115 37.02 19.00 -14.07
N GLN A 116 38.06 18.20 -14.30
CA GLN A 116 38.64 17.99 -15.63
C GLN A 116 37.64 17.33 -16.60
N TYR A 117 36.81 16.40 -16.13
CA TYR A 117 35.75 15.78 -16.91
C TYR A 117 34.62 16.77 -17.23
N LEU A 118 34.22 17.61 -16.27
CA LEU A 118 33.19 18.63 -16.46
C LEU A 118 33.60 19.71 -17.48
N HIS A 119 34.90 19.99 -17.60
CA HIS A 119 35.42 20.88 -18.65
C HIS A 119 35.50 20.23 -20.04
N GLN A 120 35.52 18.89 -20.14
CA GLN A 120 35.53 18.16 -21.42
C GLN A 120 34.14 17.96 -22.00
N VAL A 121 33.10 18.00 -21.17
CA VAL A 121 31.72 17.92 -21.63
C VAL A 121 31.27 19.32 -22.05
N PRO A 122 30.92 19.56 -23.34
CA PRO A 122 30.36 20.83 -23.76
C PRO A 122 28.97 20.96 -23.13
N LEU A 123 28.92 21.62 -21.98
CA LEU A 123 27.66 21.94 -21.30
C LEU A 123 26.92 22.97 -22.17
N PRO A 124 25.66 22.72 -22.55
CA PRO A 124 24.88 23.71 -23.29
C PRO A 124 24.67 24.94 -22.40
N SER A 125 25.29 26.06 -22.76
CA SER A 125 25.03 27.34 -22.11
C SER A 125 23.61 27.78 -22.44
N LEU A 126 22.84 28.16 -21.43
CA LEU A 126 21.51 28.75 -21.63
C LEU A 126 21.64 30.01 -22.48
N PRO A 127 20.73 30.24 -23.45
CA PRO A 127 20.75 31.46 -24.24
C PRO A 127 20.54 32.64 -23.30
N THR A 128 21.57 33.49 -23.18
CA THR A 128 21.47 34.77 -22.47
C THR A 128 20.40 35.58 -23.18
N GLU A 129 19.28 35.86 -22.50
CA GLU A 129 18.20 36.65 -23.05
C GLU A 129 18.74 37.99 -23.57
N ALA A 130 18.33 38.29 -24.80
CA ALA A 130 18.59 39.54 -25.48
C ALA A 130 18.17 40.73 -24.61
N ALA A 131 19.11 41.65 -24.40
CA ALA A 131 18.86 43.02 -23.98
C ALA A 131 19.10 43.95 -25.19
#